data_AF-A0A9D4IZM2-F1
#
_entry.id   AF-A0A9D4IZM2-F1
#
_cell.length_a   1.000
_cell.length_b   1.000
_cell.length_c   1.000
_cell.angle_alpha   90.00
_cell.angle_beta   90.00
_cell.angle_gamma   90.00
#
_symmetry.space_group_name_H-M   'P 1'
#
loop_
_entity.id
_entity.type
_entity.pdbx_description
1 polymer ?
#
loop_
_entity_poly.entity_id
_entity_poly.type
_entity_poly.pdbx_seq_one_letter_code
_entity_poly.pdbx_strand_id
1 'polypeptide(L)'
;MHLRSNDIVSHPKAAIFSFRDNEYSSHAEVKYIVETQLSVRVKSIQFDPLDVRTQTKGARSRWIVEFNTESDLEVAIKKGLILGKDKLMFYRYDTANKKDVSTLKFFVAAVNAKRKLRRAAQTLKKRRQVSSMSQD
;
A
#
# COMPACT_ATOMS: atom_id res chain seq x y z
N MET A 1 14.37 2.21 -11.45
CA MET A 1 13.13 1.97 -10.67
C MET A 1 12.67 0.55 -10.99
N HIS A 2 13.13 -0.45 -10.23
CA HIS A 2 12.74 -1.84 -10.46
C HIS A 2 11.34 -2.04 -9.86
N LEU A 3 10.32 -1.80 -10.67
CA LEU A 3 8.95 -2.17 -10.37
C LEU A 3 8.94 -3.69 -10.21
N ARG A 4 8.78 -4.16 -8.97
CA ARG A 4 8.52 -5.58 -8.71
C ARG A 4 7.33 -5.98 -9.58
N SER A 5 7.52 -7.12 -10.25
CA SER A 5 6.67 -7.74 -11.26
C SER A 5 5.17 -7.62 -10.99
N ASN A 6 4.38 -7.56 -12.07
CA ASN A 6 2.91 -7.58 -12.06
C ASN A 6 2.29 -8.78 -11.31
N ASP A 7 3.09 -9.75 -10.90
CA ASP A 7 2.68 -10.92 -10.14
C ASP A 7 2.75 -10.62 -8.65
N ILE A 8 1.58 -10.30 -8.09
CA ILE A 8 1.40 -10.28 -6.64
C ILE A 8 1.59 -11.72 -6.18
N VAL A 9 2.71 -12.00 -5.50
CA VAL A 9 2.89 -13.26 -4.76
C VAL A 9 1.73 -13.33 -3.76
N SER A 10 0.90 -14.35 -3.91
CA SER A 10 -0.28 -14.57 -3.07
C SER A 10 0.16 -14.96 -1.66
N HIS A 11 -0.36 -14.28 -0.65
CA HIS A 11 -0.17 -14.61 0.76
C HIS A 11 -1.54 -14.86 1.41
N PRO A 12 -2.15 -16.03 1.18
CA PRO A 12 -3.54 -16.30 1.58
C PRO A 12 -3.74 -16.33 3.10
N LYS A 13 -2.65 -16.54 3.86
CA LYS A 13 -2.63 -16.59 5.33
C LYS A 13 -2.09 -15.31 5.96
N ALA A 14 -1.96 -14.22 5.19
CA ALA A 14 -1.41 -12.97 5.69
C ALA A 14 -2.50 -11.91 5.89
N ALA A 15 -2.38 -11.17 6.99
CA ALA A 15 -3.14 -9.96 7.23
C ALA A 15 -2.23 -8.74 7.37
N ILE A 16 -2.83 -7.57 7.22
CA ILE A 16 -2.22 -6.29 7.52
C ILE A 16 -3.01 -5.53 8.56
N PHE A 17 -2.30 -4.73 9.35
CA PHE A 17 -2.88 -3.70 10.21
C PHE A 17 -1.87 -2.57 10.40
N SER A 18 -2.32 -1.43 10.90
CA SER A 18 -1.48 -0.27 11.19
C SER A 18 -1.79 0.27 12.59
N PHE A 19 -0.75 0.61 13.33
CA PHE A 19 -0.88 1.42 14.54
C PHE A 19 -1.14 2.89 14.17
N ARG A 20 -1.60 3.69 15.14
CA ARG A 20 -1.55 5.15 15.01
C ARG A 20 -0.10 5.62 15.16
N ASP A 21 0.23 6.73 14.51
CA ASP A 21 1.61 7.19 14.39
C ASP A 21 2.27 7.39 15.77
N ASN A 22 3.54 6.96 15.89
CA ASN A 22 4.44 7.16 17.04
C ASN A 22 4.18 6.41 18.37
N GLU A 23 3.45 5.29 18.37
CA GLU A 23 3.26 4.48 19.61
C GLU A 23 4.39 3.47 19.93
N TYR A 24 5.37 3.25 19.04
CA TYR A 24 6.43 2.21 19.09
C TYR A 24 5.92 0.76 19.09
N SER A 25 6.66 -0.15 18.45
CA SER A 25 6.83 -1.54 18.95
C SER A 25 7.86 -2.31 18.12
N SER A 26 8.78 -2.98 18.82
CA SER A 26 9.70 -3.94 18.24
C SER A 26 8.94 -5.13 17.65
N HIS A 27 9.56 -5.86 16.72
CA HIS A 27 8.93 -7.05 16.13
C HIS A 27 8.48 -8.06 17.20
N ALA A 28 9.23 -8.18 18.30
CA ALA A 28 8.92 -9.08 19.40
C ALA A 28 7.66 -8.64 20.17
N GLU A 29 7.52 -7.35 20.46
CA GLU A 29 6.35 -6.81 21.17
C GLU A 29 5.09 -6.91 20.31
N VAL A 30 5.17 -6.55 19.03
CA VAL A 30 4.02 -6.67 18.13
C VAL A 30 3.59 -8.14 18.04
N LYS A 31 4.55 -9.06 17.88
CA LYS A 31 4.26 -10.49 17.85
C LYS A 31 3.57 -10.93 19.14
N TYR A 32 4.11 -10.57 20.29
CA TYR A 32 3.56 -10.92 21.60
C TYR A 32 2.11 -10.42 21.75
N ILE A 33 1.83 -9.17 21.42
CA ILE A 33 0.48 -8.58 21.50
C ILE A 33 -0.49 -9.34 20.60
N VAL A 34 -0.09 -9.60 19.35
CA VAL A 34 -0.93 -10.33 18.39
C VAL A 34 -1.24 -11.73 18.90
N GLU A 35 -0.22 -12.48 19.33
CA GLU A 35 -0.39 -13.86 19.77
C GLU A 35 -1.24 -13.97 21.05
N THR A 36 -0.99 -13.09 22.02
CA THR A 36 -1.71 -13.09 23.30
C THR A 36 -3.16 -12.67 23.16
N GLN A 37 -3.43 -11.55 22.50
CA GLN A 37 -4.79 -11.03 22.39
C GLN A 37 -5.67 -11.89 21.49
N LEU A 38 -5.12 -12.46 20.42
CA LEU A 38 -5.87 -13.31 19.51
C LEU A 38 -5.91 -14.77 19.95
N SER A 39 -5.05 -15.16 20.92
CA SER A 39 -4.90 -16.55 21.37
C SER A 39 -4.50 -17.51 20.24
N VAL A 40 -3.62 -17.04 19.35
CA VAL A 40 -3.09 -17.80 18.20
C VAL A 40 -1.57 -17.68 18.16
N ARG A 41 -0.88 -18.59 17.46
CA ARG A 41 0.55 -18.41 17.13
C ARG A 41 0.70 -17.89 15.72
N VAL A 42 1.64 -16.96 15.51
CA VAL A 42 1.94 -16.41 14.19
C VAL A 42 3.26 -16.96 13.67
N LYS A 43 3.33 -17.19 12.36
CA LYS A 43 4.51 -17.71 11.68
C LYS A 43 5.57 -16.63 11.54
N SER A 44 5.17 -15.44 11.11
CA SER A 44 6.08 -14.31 10.93
C SER A 44 5.36 -12.97 11.11
N ILE A 45 6.15 -11.94 11.45
CA ILE A 45 5.70 -10.56 11.48
C ILE A 45 6.73 -9.68 10.78
N GLN A 46 6.27 -8.76 9.95
CA GLN A 46 7.13 -7.91 9.13
C GLN A 46 6.61 -6.48 9.12
N PHE A 47 7.51 -5.52 9.22
CA PHE A 47 7.18 -4.10 9.04
C PHE A 47 7.33 -3.69 7.57
N ASP A 48 6.30 -3.06 7.00
CA ASP A 48 6.27 -2.54 5.63
C ASP A 48 6.11 -1.01 5.64
N PRO A 49 7.22 -0.25 5.48
CA PRO A 49 7.20 1.21 5.43
C PRO A 49 6.73 1.69 4.05
N LEU A 50 5.41 1.78 3.86
CA LEU A 50 4.79 2.17 2.59
C LEU A 50 5.15 3.58 2.13
N ASP A 51 5.31 4.53 3.06
CA ASP A 51 5.76 5.91 2.79
C ASP A 51 7.09 5.95 2.00
N VAL A 52 8.02 5.05 2.33
CA VAL A 52 9.36 5.00 1.69
C VAL A 52 9.28 4.43 0.27
N ARG A 53 8.36 3.50 0.02
CA ARG A 53 8.23 2.83 -1.28
C ARG A 53 7.41 3.61 -2.29
N THR A 54 6.40 4.35 -1.82
CA THR A 54 5.43 5.01 -2.72
C THR A 54 5.75 6.46 -3.02
N GLN A 55 6.74 7.07 -2.34
CA GLN A 55 7.05 8.52 -2.41
C GLN A 55 5.81 9.43 -2.26
N THR A 56 4.73 8.87 -1.69
CA THR A 56 3.44 9.54 -1.52
C THR A 56 3.38 10.03 -0.09
N LYS A 57 3.28 11.35 0.11
CA LYS A 57 3.11 11.92 1.46
C LYS A 57 1.81 11.37 2.07
N GLY A 58 1.92 10.58 3.14
CA GLY A 58 0.79 10.09 3.94
C GLY A 58 0.42 8.61 3.76
N ALA A 59 1.27 7.81 3.10
CA ALA A 59 1.10 6.37 2.99
C ALA A 59 1.54 5.67 4.29
N ARG A 60 0.65 5.64 5.28
CA ARG A 60 0.89 5.06 6.61
C ARG A 60 1.57 3.69 6.53
N SER A 61 2.62 3.52 7.32
CA SER A 61 3.31 2.23 7.48
C SER A 61 2.35 1.15 7.98
N ARG A 62 2.63 -0.11 7.65
CA ARG A 62 1.80 -1.24 8.07
C ARG A 62 2.63 -2.41 8.57
N TRP A 63 2.02 -3.24 9.38
CA TRP A 63 2.53 -4.54 9.79
C TRP A 63 1.86 -5.63 8.96
N ILE A 64 2.66 -6.58 8.50
CA ILE A 64 2.22 -7.79 7.82
C ILE A 64 2.40 -8.94 8.80
N VAL A 65 1.32 -9.67 9.07
CA VAL A 65 1.32 -10.85 9.95
C VAL A 65 1.00 -12.07 9.10
N GLU A 66 1.88 -13.06 9.11
CA GLU A 66 1.63 -14.36 8.49
C GLU A 66 1.20 -15.35 9.57
N PHE A 67 0.01 -15.93 9.39
CA PHE A 67 -0.55 -16.92 10.31
C PHE A 67 -0.19 -18.36 9.88
N ASN A 68 -0.23 -19.29 10.83
CA ASN A 68 0.03 -20.71 10.55
C ASN A 68 -1.12 -21.33 9.74
N THR A 69 -2.36 -20.96 10.08
CA THR A 69 -3.57 -21.45 9.41
C THR A 69 -4.44 -20.30 8.89
N GLU A 70 -5.32 -20.60 7.93
CA GLU A 70 -6.34 -19.63 7.48
C GLU A 70 -7.40 -19.38 8.56
N SER A 71 -7.65 -20.35 9.45
CA SER A 71 -8.57 -20.16 10.57
C SER A 71 -8.04 -19.09 11.55
N ASP A 72 -6.74 -19.09 11.85
CA ASP A 72 -6.12 -18.07 12.71
C ASP A 72 -6.21 -16.67 12.08
N LEU A 73 -6.05 -16.58 10.75
CA LEU A 73 -6.26 -15.34 10.01
C LEU A 73 -7.70 -14.83 10.16
N GLU A 74 -8.69 -15.70 10.04
CA GLU A 74 -10.10 -15.33 10.21
C GLU A 74 -10.42 -14.87 11.63
N VAL A 75 -9.81 -15.51 12.64
CA VAL A 75 -9.88 -15.04 14.04
C VAL A 75 -9.34 -13.63 14.15
N ALA A 76 -8.17 -13.35 13.55
CA ALA A 76 -7.57 -12.03 13.57
C ALA A 76 -8.45 -10.96 12.93
N ILE A 77 -9.01 -11.24 11.74
CA ILE A 77 -9.89 -10.32 11.00
C ILE A 77 -11.16 -10.01 11.80
N LYS A 78 -11.79 -11.04 12.37
CA LYS A 78 -13.04 -10.88 13.12
C LYS A 78 -12.82 -10.17 14.46
N LYS A 79 -11.78 -10.58 15.20
CA LYS A 79 -11.55 -10.12 16.58
C LYS A 79 -10.88 -8.74 16.60
N GLY A 80 -9.87 -8.51 15.77
CA GLY A 80 -9.01 -7.32 15.85
C GLY A 80 -8.12 -7.32 17.10
N LEU A 81 -7.36 -6.25 17.29
CA LEU A 81 -6.62 -5.97 18.53
C LEU A 81 -7.29 -4.83 19.29
N ILE A 82 -7.19 -4.87 20.61
CA ILE A 82 -7.61 -3.77 21.49
C ILE A 82 -6.36 -3.13 22.08
N LEU A 83 -6.18 -1.83 21.83
CA LEU A 83 -5.08 -1.03 22.35
C LEU A 83 -5.67 0.19 23.06
N GLY A 84 -5.56 0.21 24.39
CA GLY A 84 -6.24 1.22 25.20
C GLY A 84 -7.74 1.20 24.94
N LYS A 85 -8.28 2.29 24.37
CA LYS A 85 -9.70 2.43 24.01
C LYS A 85 -10.00 2.15 22.54
N ASP A 86 -8.97 1.92 21.73
CA ASP A 86 -9.09 1.75 20.30
C ASP A 86 -9.12 0.27 19.90
N LYS A 87 -9.94 -0.03 18.89
CA LYS A 87 -9.96 -1.34 18.23
C LYS A 87 -9.26 -1.24 16.88
N LEU A 88 -8.15 -1.96 16.71
CA LEU A 88 -7.46 -2.10 15.43
C LEU A 88 -7.99 -3.30 14.67
N MET A 89 -8.34 -3.09 13.40
CA MET A 89 -8.84 -4.13 12.52
C MET A 89 -7.74 -4.65 11.60
N PHE A 90 -7.79 -5.96 11.35
CA PHE A 90 -6.96 -6.61 10.34
C PHE A 90 -7.67 -6.66 8.99
N TYR A 91 -6.90 -6.58 7.92
CA TYR A 91 -7.36 -6.75 6.55
C TYR A 91 -6.53 -7.82 5.85
N ARG A 92 -7.15 -8.64 4.99
CA ARG A 92 -6.42 -9.63 4.19
C ARG A 92 -5.35 -8.94 3.32
N TYR A 93 -4.13 -9.44 3.37
CA TYR A 93 -2.99 -8.86 2.65
C TYR A 93 -3.25 -8.80 1.15
N ASP A 94 -3.70 -9.91 0.55
CA ASP A 94 -3.94 -9.97 -0.90
C ASP A 94 -5.00 -8.97 -1.37
N THR A 95 -6.07 -8.80 -0.58
CA THR A 95 -7.13 -7.83 -0.88
C THR A 95 -6.60 -6.41 -0.85
N ALA A 96 -5.81 -6.07 0.17
CA ALA A 96 -5.20 -4.75 0.28
C ALA A 96 -4.18 -4.50 -0.84
N ASN A 97 -3.31 -5.47 -1.12
CA ASN A 97 -2.25 -5.34 -2.12
C ASN A 97 -2.83 -5.24 -3.55
N LYS A 98 -3.90 -5.98 -3.86
CA LYS A 98 -4.62 -5.83 -5.14
C LYS A 98 -5.16 -4.42 -5.32
N LYS A 99 -5.73 -3.82 -4.25
CA LYS A 99 -6.23 -2.44 -4.28
C LYS A 99 -5.09 -1.43 -4.48
N ASP A 100 -3.97 -1.62 -3.78
CA ASP A 100 -2.79 -0.76 -3.88
C ASP A 100 -2.20 -0.78 -5.31
N VAL A 101 -2.02 -1.97 -5.88
CA VAL A 101 -1.53 -2.15 -7.26
C VAL A 101 -2.47 -1.53 -8.28
N SER A 102 -3.78 -1.72 -8.14
CA SER A 102 -4.79 -1.11 -9.02
C SER A 102 -4.74 0.41 -8.96
N THR A 103 -4.67 0.98 -7.75
CA THR A 103 -4.58 2.42 -7.51
C THR A 103 -3.31 3.00 -8.16
N LEU A 104 -2.18 2.31 -8.01
CA LEU A 104 -0.92 2.73 -8.62
C LEU A 104 -0.99 2.69 -10.16
N LYS A 105 -1.56 1.63 -10.74
CA LYS A 105 -1.76 1.53 -12.21
C LYS A 105 -2.58 2.71 -12.73
N PHE A 106 -3.66 3.06 -12.02
CA PHE A 106 -4.48 4.22 -12.36
C PHE A 106 -3.69 5.53 -12.30
N PHE A 107 -2.93 5.74 -11.22
CA PHE A 107 -2.10 6.94 -11.06
C PHE A 107 -1.06 7.07 -12.19
N VAL A 108 -0.35 5.99 -12.52
CA VAL A 108 0.63 5.96 -13.61
C VAL A 108 -0.03 6.28 -14.95
N ALA A 109 -1.21 5.72 -15.22
CA ALA A 109 -1.99 6.03 -16.42
C ALA A 109 -2.37 7.52 -16.48
N ALA A 110 -2.85 8.09 -15.37
CA ALA A 110 -3.22 9.50 -15.27
C ALA A 110 -2.02 10.45 -15.49
N VAL A 111 -0.87 10.16 -14.86
CA VAL A 111 0.36 10.93 -15.05
C VAL A 111 0.84 10.87 -16.49
N ASN A 112 0.80 9.69 -17.11
CA ASN A 112 1.17 9.51 -18.51
C ASN A 112 0.22 10.24 -19.46
N ALA A 113 -1.09 10.20 -19.21
CA ALA A 113 -2.08 10.95 -19.97
C ALA A 113 -1.83 12.47 -19.86
N LYS A 114 -1.60 12.98 -18.65
CA LYS A 114 -1.26 14.40 -18.41
C LYS A 114 0.02 14.81 -19.14
N ARG A 115 1.06 13.95 -19.14
CA ARG A 115 2.30 14.20 -19.90
C ARG A 115 2.06 14.24 -21.41
N LYS A 116 1.25 13.33 -21.95
CA LYS A 116 0.87 13.32 -23.38
C LYS A 116 0.12 14.60 -23.77
N LEU A 117 -0.88 15.00 -22.98
CA LEU A 117 -1.64 16.23 -23.21
C LEU A 117 -0.75 17.48 -23.17
N ARG A 118 0.17 17.56 -22.20
CA ARG A 118 1.13 18.68 -22.12
C ARG A 118 2.04 18.74 -23.35
N ARG A 119 2.54 17.59 -23.83
CA ARG A 119 3.34 17.52 -25.06
C ARG A 119 2.53 17.95 -26.29
N ALA A 120 1.29 17.47 -26.41
CA ALA A 120 0.40 17.86 -27.52
C ALA A 120 0.14 19.37 -27.53
N ALA A 121 -0.14 19.97 -26.38
CA ALA A 121 -0.34 21.42 -26.26
C ALA A 121 0.92 22.23 -26.63
N GLN A 122 2.11 21.76 -26.26
CA GLN A 122 3.38 22.39 -26.64
C GLN A 122 3.62 22.31 -28.15
N THR A 123 3.36 21.16 -28.77
CA THR A 123 3.46 20.99 -30.23
C THR A 123 2.47 21.91 -30.97
N LEU A 124 1.24 22.05 -30.45
CA LEU A 124 0.22 22.92 -31.03
C LEU A 124 0.64 24.41 -30.97
N LYS A 125 1.18 24.86 -29.82
CA LYS A 125 1.73 26.21 -29.66
C LYS A 125 2.87 26.48 -30.64
N LYS A 126 3.81 25.54 -30.78
CA LYS A 126 4.95 25.67 -31.68
C LYS A 126 4.51 25.76 -33.15
N ARG A 127 3.52 24.95 -33.57
CA ARG A 127 2.96 25.04 -34.93
C ARG A 127 2.30 26.39 -35.21
N ARG A 128 1.54 26.94 -34.26
CA ARG A 128 0.90 28.27 -34.41
C ARG A 128 1.93 29.41 -34.54
N GLN A 129 3.02 29.37 -33.78
CA GLN A 129 4.10 30.37 -33.89
C GLN A 129 4.83 30.32 -35.24
N VAL A 130 5.06 29.12 -35.79
CA VAL A 130 5.70 29.02 -37.11
C VAL A 130 4.78 29.55 -38.20
N SER A 131 3.47 29.24 -38.15
CA SER A 131 2.51 29.75 -39.13
C SER A 131 2.35 31.29 -39.10
N SER A 132 2.56 31.94 -37.96
CA SER A 132 2.50 33.42 -37.87
C SER A 132 3.79 34.11 -38.33
N MET A 133 4.92 33.40 -38.43
CA MET A 133 6.21 33.95 -38.90
C MET A 133 6.43 33.76 -40.42
N SER A 134 5.53 33.04 -41.10
CA SER A 134 5.61 32.78 -42.55
C SER A 134 4.67 33.68 -43.37
N GLN A 135 4.09 34.71 -42.76
CA GLN A 135 3.17 35.66 -43.40
C GLN A 135 3.76 37.08 -43.52
N ASP A 136 5.02 37.27 -43.12
CA ASP A 136 5.84 38.47 -43.41
C ASP A 136 6.87 38.13 -44.49
#